data_AF-A0A353G4K4-F1
#
_entry.id   AF-A0A353G4K4-F1
#
_cell.length_a   1.000
_cell.length_b   1.000
_cell.length_c   1.000
_cell.angle_alpha   90.00
_cell.angle_beta   90.00
_cell.angle_gamma   90.00
#
_symmetry.space_group_name_H-M   'P 1'
#
loop_
_entity.id
_entity.type
_entity.pdbx_description
1 polymer ?
#
loop_
_entity_poly.entity_id
_entity_poly.type
_entity_poly.pdbx_seq_one_letter_code
_entity_poly.pdbx_strand_id
1 'polypeptide(L)'
;MKMADLEDQLRAEYIMLQTHYEAFDARALTIKSWAAPLLAGGLGLGLKEASIGIEFATIVASCSLWILEAIWKNFQYCYVARIKLLESYFRGEQDSPIPAFQTFSAWGHEWSRWFRGGVALKQRLMSPFVYLPYLPLNIAAIVAMFWILAIGPDHAPVK
;
A
#
# COMPACT_ATOMS: atom_id res chain seq x y z
N MET A 1 38.19 -9.31 6.35
CA MET A 1 37.16 -10.05 5.60
C MET A 1 37.73 -10.35 4.22
N LYS A 2 37.74 -11.60 3.75
CA LYS A 2 38.19 -11.88 2.37
C LYS A 2 37.17 -11.26 1.41
N MET A 3 37.60 -10.68 0.28
CA MET A 3 36.67 -10.02 -0.65
C MET A 3 35.55 -10.95 -1.15
N ALA A 4 35.86 -12.24 -1.33
CA ALA A 4 34.86 -13.27 -1.66
C ALA A 4 33.76 -13.41 -0.59
N ASP A 5 34.10 -13.29 0.69
CA ASP A 5 33.14 -13.37 1.79
C ASP A 5 32.23 -12.14 1.83
N LEU A 6 32.77 -10.95 1.51
CA LEU A 6 31.94 -9.74 1.40
C LEU A 6 30.95 -9.84 0.23
N GLU A 7 31.41 -10.29 -0.94
CA GLU A 7 30.57 -10.42 -2.13
C GLU A 7 29.39 -11.38 -1.88
N ASP A 8 29.67 -12.54 -1.27
CA ASP A 8 28.64 -13.52 -0.93
C ASP A 8 27.64 -12.98 0.10
N GLN A 9 28.11 -12.23 1.10
CA GLN A 9 27.23 -11.57 2.09
C GLN A 9 26.34 -10.51 1.46
N LEU A 10 26.87 -9.67 0.56
CA LEU A 10 26.10 -8.65 -0.15
C LEU A 10 25.10 -9.27 -1.12
N ARG A 11 25.46 -10.39 -1.76
CA ARG A 11 24.55 -11.17 -2.63
C ARG A 11 23.41 -11.76 -1.81
N ALA A 12 23.72 -12.35 -0.64
CA ALA A 12 22.70 -12.88 0.27
C ALA A 12 21.75 -11.78 0.76
N GLU A 13 22.28 -10.62 1.15
CA GLU A 13 21.46 -9.46 1.54
C GLU A 13 20.57 -8.97 0.39
N TYR A 14 21.09 -8.88 -0.83
CA TYR A 14 20.33 -8.49 -2.01
C TYR A 14 19.15 -9.42 -2.27
N ILE A 15 19.40 -10.74 -2.28
CA ILE A 15 18.35 -11.75 -2.51
C ILE A 15 17.27 -11.65 -1.43
N MET A 16 17.67 -11.52 -0.16
CA MET A 16 16.74 -11.35 0.96
C MET A 16 15.89 -10.08 0.80
N LEU A 17 16.51 -8.95 0.48
CA LEU A 17 15.81 -7.67 0.30
C LEU A 17 14.85 -7.70 -0.89
N GLN A 18 15.29 -8.23 -2.03
CA GLN A 18 14.46 -8.35 -3.22
C GLN A 18 13.24 -9.24 -2.96
N THR A 19 13.46 -10.39 -2.31
CA THR A 19 12.37 -11.30 -1.91
C THR A 19 11.38 -10.61 -0.98
N HIS A 20 11.86 -9.86 0.01
CA HIS A 20 10.98 -9.09 0.90
C HIS A 20 10.23 -7.98 0.17
N TYR A 21 10.90 -7.27 -0.73
CA TYR A 21 10.31 -6.19 -1.52
C TYR A 21 9.16 -6.71 -2.40
N GLU A 22 9.36 -7.84 -3.09
CA GLU A 22 8.33 -8.48 -3.92
C GLU A 22 7.19 -9.06 -3.07
N ALA A 23 7.49 -9.59 -1.88
CA ALA A 23 6.47 -10.10 -0.97
C ALA A 23 5.48 -9.02 -0.50
N PHE A 24 5.89 -7.75 -0.40
CA PHE A 24 4.96 -6.65 -0.12
C PHE A 24 3.91 -6.50 -1.22
N ASP A 25 4.32 -6.60 -2.49
CA ASP A 25 3.40 -6.48 -3.62
C ASP A 25 2.42 -7.65 -3.69
N ALA A 26 2.90 -8.88 -3.49
CA ALA A 26 2.05 -10.06 -3.46
C ALA A 26 1.00 -9.99 -2.32
N ARG A 27 1.40 -9.52 -1.13
CA ARG A 27 0.49 -9.33 0.00
C ARG A 27 -0.51 -8.20 -0.23
N ALA A 28 -0.08 -7.08 -0.81
CA ALA A 28 -0.96 -5.98 -1.18
C ALA A 28 -2.03 -6.43 -2.18
N LEU A 29 -1.63 -7.18 -3.22
CA LEU A 29 -2.56 -7.72 -4.21
C LEU A 29 -3.56 -8.71 -3.59
N THR A 30 -3.09 -9.56 -2.67
CA THR A 30 -3.95 -10.49 -1.92
C THR A 30 -5.01 -9.73 -1.13
N ILE A 31 -4.61 -8.68 -0.40
CA ILE A 31 -5.55 -7.88 0.39
C ILE A 31 -6.56 -7.16 -0.51
N LYS A 32 -6.14 -6.66 -1.67
CA LYS A 32 -7.07 -6.11 -2.67
C LYS A 32 -8.08 -7.12 -3.18
N SER A 33 -7.65 -8.36 -3.43
CA SER A 33 -8.55 -9.40 -3.93
C SER A 33 -9.66 -9.75 -2.94
N TRP A 34 -9.43 -9.56 -1.63
CA TRP A 34 -10.47 -9.73 -0.60
C TRP A 34 -11.24 -8.44 -0.32
N ALA A 35 -10.55 -7.30 -0.29
CA ALA A 35 -11.14 -6.00 -0.01
C ALA A 35 -12.14 -5.58 -1.08
N ALA A 36 -11.80 -5.72 -2.37
CA ALA A 36 -12.66 -5.20 -3.44
C ALA A 36 -14.05 -5.86 -3.46
N PRO A 37 -14.19 -7.20 -3.38
CA PRO A 37 -15.49 -7.84 -3.29
C PRO A 37 -16.25 -7.49 -2.00
N LEU A 38 -15.57 -7.40 -0.85
CA LEU A 38 -16.20 -7.06 0.42
C LEU A 38 -16.77 -5.63 0.41
N LEU A 39 -16.01 -4.67 -0.11
CA LEU A 39 -16.45 -3.28 -0.24
C LEU A 39 -17.56 -3.14 -1.29
N ALA A 40 -17.46 -3.86 -2.42
CA ALA A 40 -18.53 -3.90 -3.42
C ALA A 40 -19.81 -4.53 -2.87
N GLY A 41 -19.69 -5.57 -2.03
CA GLY A 41 -20.80 -6.17 -1.31
C GLY A 41 -21.42 -5.21 -0.29
N GLY A 42 -20.60 -4.43 0.42
CA GLY A 42 -21.06 -3.35 1.31
C GLY A 42 -21.89 -2.30 0.58
N LEU A 43 -21.39 -1.81 -0.56
CA LEU A 43 -22.11 -0.91 -1.47
C LEU A 43 -23.43 -1.53 -1.96
N GLY A 44 -23.40 -2.78 -2.43
CA GLY A 44 -24.61 -3.46 -2.90
C GLY A 44 -25.65 -3.62 -1.79
N LEU A 45 -25.21 -3.93 -0.57
CA LEU A 45 -26.09 -4.06 0.59
C LEU A 45 -26.65 -2.71 1.05
N GLY A 46 -25.83 -1.65 1.04
CA GLY A 46 -26.26 -0.30 1.41
C GLY A 46 -27.35 0.22 0.48
N LEU A 47 -27.19 0.02 -0.83
CA LEU A 47 -28.21 0.29 -1.83
C LEU A 47 -29.47 -0.55 -1.63
N LYS A 48 -29.33 -1.87 -1.42
CA LYS A 48 -30.47 -2.77 -1.25
C LYS A 48 -31.33 -2.40 -0.04
N GLU A 49 -30.70 -2.08 1.07
CA GLU A 49 -31.38 -1.75 2.34
C GLU A 49 -31.70 -0.24 2.45
N ALA A 50 -31.39 0.56 1.42
CA ALA A 50 -31.48 2.03 1.44
C ALA A 50 -30.84 2.64 2.71
N SER A 51 -29.70 2.09 3.13
CA SER A 51 -29.07 2.42 4.41
C SER A 51 -27.83 3.29 4.24
N ILE A 52 -27.99 4.57 4.55
CA ILE A 52 -26.89 5.54 4.62
C ILE A 52 -25.80 5.08 5.59
N GLY A 53 -26.18 4.39 6.67
CA GLY A 53 -25.24 3.87 7.65
C GLY A 53 -24.31 2.81 7.07
N ILE A 54 -24.82 1.91 6.22
CA ILE A 54 -24.02 0.87 5.56
C ILE A 54 -23.09 1.50 4.51
N GLU A 55 -23.57 2.47 3.74
CA GLU A 55 -22.73 3.20 2.77
C GLU A 55 -21.61 3.97 3.47
N PHE A 56 -21.92 4.66 4.56
CA PHE A 56 -20.92 5.38 5.35
C PHE A 56 -19.87 4.43 5.93
N ALA A 57 -20.29 3.30 6.49
CA ALA A 57 -19.38 2.26 6.97
C ALA A 57 -18.47 1.72 5.85
N THR A 58 -19.03 1.52 4.64
CA THR A 58 -18.28 1.09 3.46
C THR A 58 -17.20 2.11 3.05
N ILE A 59 -17.53 3.41 3.06
CA ILE A 59 -16.57 4.49 2.78
C ILE A 59 -15.45 4.49 3.82
N VAL A 60 -15.79 4.41 5.11
CA VAL A 60 -14.78 4.41 6.20
C VAL A 60 -13.85 3.21 6.08
N ALA A 61 -14.39 2.02 5.81
CA ALA A 61 -13.60 0.82 5.60
C ALA A 61 -12.67 0.95 4.38
N SER A 62 -13.19 1.42 3.26
CA SER A 62 -12.44 1.65 2.02
C SER A 62 -11.33 2.69 2.21
N CYS A 63 -11.62 3.83 2.86
CA CYS A 63 -10.61 4.85 3.21
C CYS A 63 -9.52 4.29 4.13
N SER A 64 -9.88 3.46 5.10
CA SER A 64 -8.92 2.83 6.02
C SER A 64 -7.96 1.92 5.27
N LEU A 65 -8.48 1.10 4.35
CA LEU A 65 -7.66 0.22 3.51
C LEU A 65 -6.77 1.02 2.54
N TRP A 66 -7.30 2.10 1.96
CA TRP A 66 -6.55 3.00 1.08
C TRP A 66 -5.36 3.64 1.81
N ILE A 67 -5.58 4.16 3.03
CA ILE A 67 -4.51 4.74 3.85
C ILE A 67 -3.49 3.68 4.26
N LEU A 68 -3.96 2.50 4.69
CA LEU A 68 -3.09 1.40 5.10
C LEU A 68 -2.15 0.98 3.96
N GLU A 69 -2.67 0.86 2.73
CA GLU A 69 -1.84 0.53 1.59
C GLU A 69 -0.80 1.61 1.26
N ALA A 70 -1.18 2.89 1.33
CA ALA A 70 -0.25 3.98 1.11
C ALA A 70 0.90 3.97 2.14
N ILE A 71 0.59 3.66 3.41
CA ILE A 71 1.59 3.45 4.46
C ILE A 71 2.49 2.27 4.10
N TRP A 72 1.93 1.11 3.72
CA TRP A 72 2.75 -0.04 3.31
C TRP A 72 3.64 0.23 2.11
N LYS A 73 3.19 1.01 1.13
CA LYS A 73 4.04 1.44 0.02
C LYS A 73 5.21 2.29 0.47
N ASN A 74 5.02 3.16 1.46
CA ASN A 74 6.12 3.89 2.09
C ASN A 74 7.09 2.95 2.80
N PHE A 75 6.60 1.95 3.55
CA PHE A 75 7.44 0.92 4.17
C PHE A 75 8.26 0.13 3.13
N GLN A 76 7.63 -0.28 2.03
CA GLN A 76 8.27 -1.00 0.92
C GLN A 76 9.38 -0.16 0.28
N TYR A 77 9.13 1.12 0.01
CA TYR A 77 10.08 1.99 -0.69
C TYR A 77 11.32 2.37 0.11
N CYS A 78 11.30 2.24 1.44
CA CYS A 78 12.49 2.41 2.26
C CYS A 78 13.60 1.39 1.94
N TYR A 79 13.26 0.23 1.36
CA TYR A 79 14.27 -0.76 0.94
C TYR A 79 14.96 -0.40 -0.38
N VAL A 80 14.35 0.47 -1.20
CA VAL A 80 14.83 0.78 -2.56
C VAL A 80 16.23 1.39 -2.54
N ALA A 81 16.53 2.26 -1.57
CA ALA A 81 17.84 2.88 -1.46
C ALA A 81 18.94 1.83 -1.23
N ARG A 82 18.69 0.85 -0.34
CA ARG A 82 19.64 -0.22 -0.05
C ARG A 82 19.78 -1.19 -1.22
N ILE A 83 18.68 -1.55 -1.89
CA ILE A 83 18.71 -2.38 -3.10
C ILE A 83 19.58 -1.72 -4.18
N LYS A 84 19.35 -0.44 -4.49
CA LYS A 84 20.14 0.32 -5.47
C LYS A 84 21.63 0.41 -5.10
N LEU A 85 21.93 0.56 -3.81
CA LEU A 85 23.31 0.58 -3.32
C LEU A 85 23.99 -0.78 -3.57
N LEU A 86 23.31 -1.89 -3.28
CA LEU A 86 23.84 -3.23 -3.57
C LEU A 86 24.03 -3.45 -5.07
N GLU A 87 23.08 -3.04 -5.91
CA GLU A 87 23.23 -3.14 -7.36
C GLU A 87 24.42 -2.32 -7.88
N SER A 88 24.62 -1.10 -7.38
CA SER A 88 25.76 -0.26 -7.78
C SER A 88 27.11 -0.89 -7.40
N TYR A 89 27.17 -1.60 -6.27
CA TYR A 89 28.36 -2.38 -5.90
C TYR A 89 28.64 -3.49 -6.91
N PHE A 90 27.62 -4.26 -7.30
CA PHE A 90 27.77 -5.32 -8.31
C PHE A 90 28.03 -4.79 -9.73
N ARG A 91 27.66 -3.54 -10.04
CA ARG A 91 28.04 -2.86 -11.29
C ARG A 91 29.48 -2.32 -11.28
N GLY A 92 30.17 -2.37 -10.15
CA GLY A 92 31.52 -1.80 -10.02
C GLY A 92 31.53 -0.26 -9.95
N GLU A 93 30.40 0.35 -9.61
CA GLU A 93 30.26 1.82 -9.46
C GLU A 93 30.67 2.31 -8.07
N GLN A 94 31.14 1.41 -7.20
CA GLN A 94 31.53 1.73 -5.83
C GLN A 94 33.04 1.77 -5.68
N ASP A 95 33.57 2.96 -5.36
CA ASP A 95 35.00 3.20 -5.12
C ASP A 95 35.49 2.55 -3.81
N SER A 96 34.58 2.13 -2.94
CA SER A 96 34.89 1.56 -1.63
C SER A 96 33.96 0.40 -1.26
N PRO A 97 34.45 -0.60 -0.51
CA PRO A 97 33.62 -1.70 -0.05
C PRO A 97 32.53 -1.18 0.89
N ILE A 98 31.29 -1.59 0.63
CA ILE A 98 30.14 -1.26 1.48
C ILE A 98 29.95 -2.33 2.57
N PRO A 99 29.55 -1.96 3.79
CA PRO A 99 29.26 -2.93 4.84
C PRO A 99 28.02 -3.77 4.50
N ALA A 100 28.08 -5.08 4.74
CA ALA A 100 26.95 -5.99 4.57
C ALA A 100 25.94 -5.90 5.74
N PHE A 101 24.73 -6.41 5.50
CA PHE A 101 23.64 -6.58 6.48
C PHE A 101 23.21 -5.29 7.19
N GLN A 102 23.22 -4.16 6.47
CA GLN A 102 22.79 -2.85 7.00
C GLN A 102 21.31 -2.55 6.72
N THR A 103 20.50 -3.57 6.47
CA THR A 103 19.10 -3.46 6.05
C THR A 103 18.26 -2.60 7.00
N PHE A 104 18.26 -2.88 8.30
CA PHE A 104 17.42 -2.15 9.27
C PHE A 104 17.83 -0.68 9.41
N SER A 105 19.14 -0.42 9.52
CA SER A 105 19.67 0.93 9.63
C SER A 105 19.39 1.76 8.37
N ALA A 106 19.59 1.18 7.19
CA ALA A 106 19.30 1.83 5.91
C ALA A 106 17.80 2.14 5.79
N TRP A 107 16.94 1.17 6.12
CA TRP A 107 15.49 1.35 6.13
C TRP A 107 15.07 2.47 7.09
N GLY A 108 15.59 2.51 8.32
CA GLY A 108 15.25 3.52 9.32
C GLY A 108 15.71 4.92 8.91
N HIS A 109 16.86 5.02 8.26
CA HIS A 109 17.35 6.27 7.68
C HIS A 109 16.37 6.79 6.62
N GLU A 110 16.00 5.96 5.65
CA GLU A 110 15.04 6.34 4.60
C GLU A 110 13.66 6.68 5.16
N TRP A 111 13.18 5.91 6.14
CA TRP A 111 11.91 6.17 6.82
C TRP A 111 11.89 7.56 7.45
N SER A 112 12.90 7.85 8.29
CA SER A 112 12.99 9.14 8.99
C SER A 112 13.15 10.34 8.04
N ARG A 113 13.86 10.14 6.93
CA ARG A 113 14.22 11.19 5.99
C ARG A 113 13.10 11.52 5.01
N TRP A 114 12.44 10.52 4.44
CA TRP A 114 11.55 10.70 3.29
C TRP A 114 10.13 10.23 3.53
N PHE A 115 9.94 9.14 4.27
CA PHE A 115 8.65 8.41 4.27
C PHE A 115 7.79 8.62 5.52
N ARG A 116 8.35 9.18 6.60
CA ARG A 116 7.61 9.51 7.84
C ARG A 116 6.65 10.70 7.67
N GLY A 117 6.91 11.59 6.71
CA GLY A 117 6.15 12.83 6.53
C GLY A 117 4.82 12.65 5.78
N GLY A 118 3.84 13.52 6.06
CA GLY A 118 2.53 13.51 5.40
C GLY A 118 2.58 13.77 3.89
N VAL A 119 3.63 14.43 3.38
CA VAL A 119 3.84 14.65 1.94
C VAL A 119 4.05 13.32 1.21
N ALA A 120 4.90 12.43 1.75
CA ALA A 120 5.12 11.12 1.16
C ALA A 120 3.87 10.26 1.19
N LEU A 121 3.12 10.29 2.31
CA LEU A 121 1.83 9.60 2.39
C LEU A 121 0.84 10.11 1.33
N LYS A 122 0.71 11.44 1.17
CA LYS A 122 -0.15 12.04 0.13
C LYS A 122 0.27 11.60 -1.27
N GLN A 123 1.57 11.60 -1.57
CA GLN A 123 2.06 11.13 -2.87
C GLN A 123 1.71 9.67 -3.14
N ARG A 124 1.75 8.80 -2.12
CA ARG A 124 1.37 7.39 -2.29
C ARG A 124 -0.13 7.18 -2.39
N LEU A 125 -0.93 7.92 -1.62
CA LEU A 125 -2.39 7.88 -1.77
C LEU A 125 -2.82 8.19 -3.21
N MET A 126 -2.14 9.12 -3.88
CA MET A 126 -2.44 9.53 -5.26
C MET A 126 -1.80 8.62 -6.33
N SER A 127 -1.08 7.57 -5.95
CA SER A 127 -0.54 6.60 -6.90
C SER A 127 -1.67 5.78 -7.53
N PRO A 128 -1.70 5.57 -8.86
CA PRO A 128 -2.69 4.72 -9.54
C PRO A 128 -2.83 3.34 -8.93
N PHE A 129 -1.70 2.73 -8.59
CA PHE A 129 -1.67 1.42 -7.96
C PHE A 129 -2.17 1.40 -6.53
N VAL A 130 -2.41 2.54 -5.89
CA VAL A 130 -2.85 2.63 -4.49
C VAL A 130 -4.30 3.09 -4.42
N TYR A 131 -4.72 4.10 -5.18
CA TYR A 131 -6.12 4.55 -5.15
C TYR A 131 -7.07 3.58 -5.83
N LEU A 132 -6.60 2.70 -6.71
CA LEU A 132 -7.42 1.61 -7.25
C LEU A 132 -7.34 0.39 -6.31
N PRO A 133 -8.49 -0.16 -5.85
CA PRO A 133 -9.88 0.13 -6.28
C PRO A 133 -10.66 1.10 -5.38
N TYR A 134 -10.06 1.64 -4.31
CA TYR A 134 -10.77 2.34 -3.24
C TYR A 134 -11.46 3.64 -3.67
N LEU A 135 -10.80 4.47 -4.49
CA LEU A 135 -11.35 5.77 -4.90
C LEU A 135 -12.63 5.61 -5.73
N PRO A 136 -12.68 4.76 -6.78
CA PRO A 136 -13.94 4.46 -7.47
C PRO A 136 -15.06 3.96 -6.54
N LEU A 137 -14.73 3.07 -5.59
CA LEU A 137 -15.71 2.54 -4.63
C LEU A 137 -16.24 3.63 -3.70
N ASN A 138 -15.38 4.51 -3.21
CA ASN A 138 -15.78 5.64 -2.38
C ASN A 138 -16.70 6.60 -3.14
N ILE A 139 -16.37 6.92 -4.40
CA ILE A 139 -17.21 7.77 -5.25
C ILE A 139 -18.59 7.11 -5.44
N ALA A 140 -18.62 5.80 -5.74
CA ALA A 140 -19.87 5.06 -5.92
C ALA A 140 -20.74 5.06 -4.65
N ALA A 141 -20.14 4.81 -3.48
CA ALA A 141 -20.85 4.84 -2.20
C ALA A 141 -21.36 6.24 -1.83
N ILE A 142 -20.58 7.30 -2.10
CA ILE A 142 -21.04 8.68 -1.90
C ILE A 142 -22.25 8.99 -2.79
N VAL A 143 -22.19 8.60 -4.07
CA VAL A 143 -23.32 8.76 -5.00
C VAL A 143 -24.54 7.96 -4.51
N ALA A 144 -24.34 6.73 -4.04
CA ALA A 144 -25.39 5.90 -3.44
C ALA A 144 -26.04 6.57 -2.22
N MET A 145 -25.26 7.18 -1.32
CA MET A 145 -25.80 7.93 -0.18
C MET A 145 -26.70 9.09 -0.61
N PHE A 146 -26.26 9.90 -1.58
CA PHE A 146 -27.06 11.00 -2.09
C PHE A 146 -28.32 10.52 -2.81
N TRP A 147 -28.22 9.42 -3.54
CA TRP A 147 -29.35 8.76 -4.18
C TRP A 147 -30.38 8.32 -3.13
N ILE A 148 -29.97 7.58 -2.10
CA ILE A 148 -30.84 7.14 -1.00
C ILE A 148 -31.51 8.34 -0.31
N LEU A 149 -30.77 9.42 -0.05
CA LEU A 149 -31.32 10.65 0.54
C LEU A 149 -32.38 11.32 -0.35
N ALA A 150 -32.17 11.33 -1.67
CA ALA A 150 -33.06 11.97 -2.62
C ALA A 150 -34.39 11.20 -2.81
N ILE A 151 -34.36 9.88 -2.63
CA ILE A 151 -35.54 9.01 -2.84
C ILE A 151 -36.52 9.07 -1.65
N GLY A 152 -36.09 9.54 -0.47
CA GLY A 152 -36.94 9.60 0.72
C GLY A 152 -37.36 8.21 1.26
N PRO A 153 -38.04 8.15 2.42
CA PRO A 153 -38.38 6.88 3.10
C PRO A 153 -39.39 6.00 2.34
N ASP A 154 -39.97 6.47 1.24
CA ASP A 154 -41.04 5.77 0.50
C ASP A 154 -40.58 4.52 -0.28
N HIS A 155 -39.27 4.28 -0.35
CA HIS A 155 -38.67 3.13 -1.03
C HIS A 155 -37.90 2.17 -0.11
N ALA A 156 -38.16 2.21 1.21
CA ALA A 156 -37.68 1.14 2.09
C ALA A 156 -38.18 -0.21 1.52
N PRO A 157 -37.28 -1.18 1.27
CA PRO A 157 -37.69 -2.49 0.77
C PRO A 157 -38.73 -3.07 1.75
N VAL A 158 -39.91 -3.40 1.22
CA VAL A 158 -40.94 -4.11 1.99
C VAL A 158 -40.30 -5.40 2.49
N LYS A 159 -40.25 -5.54 3.82
CA LYS A 159 -39.71 -6.72 4.51
C LYS A 159 -40.42 -8.01 4.10
#